data_AF-A0A952EPM5-F1
#
_entry.id   AF-A0A952EPM5-F1
#
_cell.length_a   1.000
_cell.length_b   1.000
_cell.length_c   1.000
_cell.angle_alpha   90.00
_cell.angle_beta   90.00
_cell.angle_gamma   90.00
#
_symmetry.space_group_name_H-M   'P 1'
#
loop_
_entity.id
_entity.type
_entity.pdbx_description
1 polymer ?
#
loop_
_entity_poly.entity_id
_entity_poly.type
_entity_poly.pdbx_seq_one_letter_code
_entity_poly.pdbx_strand_id
1 'polypeptide(L)' 'MWRIWLMFDPRRTLVALTVWLAVLALLIHFILLSTAKYNWIEGKKAAALDVAVTEMIG' A
#
# COMPACT_ATOMS: atom_id res chain seq x y z
N MET A 1 -28.99 -14.29 14.64
CA MET A 1 -28.39 -13.39 13.63
C MET A 1 -27.89 -14.17 12.40
N TRP A 2 -28.71 -15.06 11.83
CA TRP A 2 -28.35 -15.84 10.62
C TRP A 2 -29.11 -15.36 9.38
N ARG A 3 -30.15 -14.53 9.58
CA ARG A 3 -30.99 -13.94 8.53
C ARG A 3 -30.22 -12.98 7.61
N ILE A 4 -29.07 -12.45 8.04
CA ILE A 4 -28.22 -11.59 7.21
C ILE A 4 -27.72 -12.35 5.95
N TRP A 5 -27.54 -13.67 6.06
CA TRP A 5 -27.10 -14.54 4.96
C TRP A 5 -28.21 -14.94 3.98
N LEU A 6 -29.48 -14.65 4.30
CA LEU A 6 -30.61 -14.84 3.37
C LEU A 6 -30.76 -13.68 2.39
N MET A 7 -30.22 -12.51 2.72
CA MET A 7 -30.33 -11.30 1.92
C MET A 7 -29.04 -11.01 1.15
N PHE A 8 -27.90 -11.45 1.70
CA PHE A 8 -26.59 -11.31 1.10
C PHE A 8 -26.03 -12.67 0.72
N ASP A 9 -25.77 -12.86 -0.58
CA ASP A 9 -25.17 -14.08 -1.11
C ASP A 9 -23.79 -14.32 -0.46
N PRO A 10 -23.61 -15.38 0.36
CA PRO A 10 -22.47 -15.52 1.27
C PRO A 10 -21.12 -15.44 0.56
N ARG A 11 -21.07 -15.94 -0.67
CA ARG A 11 -19.87 -15.92 -1.51
C ARG A 11 -19.48 -14.50 -1.89
N ARG A 12 -20.46 -13.67 -2.24
CA ARG A 12 -20.22 -12.31 -2.73
C ARG A 12 -19.77 -11.38 -1.60
N THR A 13 -20.32 -11.53 -0.40
CA THR A 13 -19.91 -10.72 0.76
C THR A 13 -18.50 -11.05 1.23
N LEU A 14 -18.12 -12.33 1.27
CA LEU A 14 -16.74 -12.73 1.60
C LEU A 14 -15.75 -12.19 0.57
N VAL A 15 -16.06 -12.33 -0.73
CA VAL A 15 -15.21 -11.78 -1.80
C VAL A 15 -15.13 -10.25 -1.72
N ALA A 16 -16.25 -9.56 -1.50
CA ALA A 16 -16.27 -8.11 -1.37
C ALA A 16 -15.41 -7.63 -0.18
N LEU A 17 -15.47 -8.32 0.96
CA LEU A 17 -14.66 -7.99 2.14
C LEU A 17 -13.17 -8.21 1.87
N THR A 18 -12.79 -9.34 1.26
CA THR A 18 -11.39 -9.63 0.91
C THR A 18 -10.86 -8.64 -0.10
N VAL A 19 -11.61 -8.34 -1.16
CA VAL A 19 -11.21 -7.37 -2.19
C VAL A 19 -11.11 -5.97 -1.61
N TRP A 20 -12.06 -5.55 -0.78
CA TRP A 20 -12.02 -4.26 -0.11
C TRP A 20 -10.75 -4.08 0.73
N LEU A 21 -10.47 -5.05 1.59
CA LEU A 21 -9.28 -5.02 2.45
C LEU A 21 -7.98 -5.12 1.63
N ALA A 22 -7.96 -5.94 0.59
CA ALA A 22 -6.79 -6.08 -0.29
C ALA A 22 -6.50 -4.78 -1.07
N VAL A 23 -7.52 -4.13 -1.63
CA VAL A 23 -7.37 -2.85 -2.33
C VAL A 23 -6.87 -1.77 -1.38
N LEU A 24 -7.43 -1.70 -0.16
CA LEU A 24 -7.02 -0.73 0.85
C LEU A 24 -5.56 -0.97 1.28
N ALA A 25 -5.17 -2.22 1.49
CA ALA A 25 -3.79 -2.58 1.79
C ALA A 25 -2.84 -2.16 0.66
N LEU A 26 -3.15 -2.51 -0.60
CA LEU A 26 -2.32 -2.13 -1.74
C LEU A 26 -2.19 -0.61 -1.89
N LEU A 27 -3.29 0.14 -1.77
CA LEU A 27 -3.28 1.60 -1.80
C LEU A 27 -2.28 2.20 -0.80
N ILE A 28 -2.32 1.74 0.45
CA ILE A 28 -1.38 2.20 1.49
C ILE A 28 0.07 1.85 1.10
N HIS A 29 0.32 0.62 0.66
CA HIS A 29 1.66 0.18 0.28
C HIS A 29 2.20 0.98 -0.92
N PHE A 30 1.38 1.23 -1.94
CA PHE A 30 1.76 2.04 -3.09
C PHE A 30 2.07 3.50 -2.69
N ILE A 31 1.34 4.08 -1.75
CA ILE A 31 1.62 5.43 -1.23
C ILE A 31 2.97 5.46 -0.51
N LEU A 32 3.26 4.49 0.37
CA LEU A 32 4.55 4.41 1.05
C LEU A 32 5.71 4.16 0.07
N LEU A 33 5.51 3.27 -0.90
CA LEU A 33 6.53 2.96 -1.91
C LEU A 33 6.76 4.15 -2.87
N SER A 34 5.74 4.97 -3.13
CA SER A 34 5.87 6.16 -3.98
C SER A 34 6.67 7.29 -3.32
N THR A 35 6.86 7.28 -2.00
CA THR A 35 7.58 8.36 -1.30
C THR A 35 9.06 8.00 -1.13
N ALA A 36 9.97 8.88 -1.55
CA ALA A 36 11.42 8.66 -1.49
C ALA A 36 11.95 8.30 -0.08
N LYS A 37 11.26 8.73 0.98
CA LYS A 37 11.61 8.46 2.38
C LYS A 37 11.09 7.11 2.91
N TYR A 38 9.96 6.63 2.42
CA TYR A 38 9.28 5.43 2.92
C TYR A 38 9.36 4.25 1.94
N ASN A 39 9.95 4.46 0.75
CA ASN A 39 10.22 3.42 -0.22
C ASN A 39 11.31 2.48 0.31
N TRP A 40 10.85 1.39 0.94
CA TRP A 40 11.72 0.41 1.56
C TRP A 40 12.45 -0.49 0.54
N ILE A 41 12.01 -0.53 -0.71
CA ILE A 41 12.69 -1.27 -1.79
C ILE A 41 13.91 -0.48 -2.30
N GLU A 42 13.79 0.85 -2.40
CA GLU A 42 14.85 1.74 -2.90
C GLU A 42 15.80 2.21 -1.77
N GLY A 43 15.51 1.83 -0.52
CA GLY A 43 15.87 2.45 0.78
C GLY A 43 17.34 2.77 1.11
N LYS A 44 18.26 2.71 0.16
CA LYS A 44 19.63 3.26 0.28
C LYS A 44 20.08 4.08 -0.93
N LYS A 45 19.61 3.79 -2.15
CA LYS A 45 20.08 4.51 -3.34
C LYS A 45 19.53 5.92 -3.42
N ALA A 46 18.23 6.10 -3.17
CA ALA A 46 17.61 7.42 -3.21
C ALA A 46 18.20 8.37 -2.16
N ALA A 47 18.39 7.89 -0.92
CA ALA A 47 18.98 8.70 0.16
C ALA A 47 20.47 9.00 -0.06
N ALA A 48 21.26 8.05 -0.55
CA ALA A 48 22.68 8.27 -0.84
C ALA A 48 22.90 9.16 -2.07
N LEU A 49 22.03 9.09 -3.09
CA LEU A 49 22.05 9.98 -4.24
C LEU A 49 21.70 11.42 -3.84
N ASP A 50 20.70 11.62 -2.99
CA ASP A 50 20.29 12.96 -2.52
C ASP A 50 21.41 13.64 -1.69
N VAL A 51 22.09 12.86 -0.83
CA VAL A 51 23.26 13.33 -0.06
C VAL A 51 24.47 13.60 -0.97
N ALA A 52 24.81 12.68 -1.88
CA ALA A 52 25.96 12.86 -2.78
C ALA A 52 25.76 14.00 -3.79
N VAL A 53 24.52 14.22 -4.26
CA VAL A 53 24.19 15.36 -5.12
C VAL A 53 24.27 16.67 -4.35
N THR A 54 23.82 16.70 -3.09
CA THR A 54 23.96 17.87 -2.22
C THR A 54 25.44 18.23 -1.96
N GLU A 55 26.30 17.23 -1.72
CA GLU A 55 27.75 17.47 -1.52
C GLU A 55 28.51 17.84 -2.80
N MET A 56 28.00 17.51 -4.01
CA MET A 56 28.66 17.90 -5.26
C MET A 56 28.23 19.29 -5.79
N ILE A 57 27.17 19.88 -5.23
CA ILE A 57 26.66 21.20 -5.64
C ILE A 57 27.03 22.30 -4.62
N GLY A 58 27.38 21.93 -3.38
CA GLY A 58 27.95 22.83 -2.36
C GLY A 58 29.47 22.89 -2.42
#